data_AF-A0AAU9FNM1-F1
#
_entry.id   AF-A0AAU9FNM1-F1
#
_cell.length_a   1.000
_cell.length_b   1.000
_cell.length_c   1.000
_cell.angle_alpha   90.00
_cell.angle_beta   90.00
_cell.angle_gamma   90.00
#
_symmetry.space_group_name_H-M   'P 1'
#
loop_
_entity.id
_entity.type
_entity.pdbx_description
1 polymer ?
#
loop_
_entity_poly.entity_id
_entity_poly.type
_entity_poly.pdbx_seq_one_letter_code
_entity_poly.pdbx_strand_id
1 'polypeptide(L)'
;MSCKPKNSVAAVKLAAKYCPNLQEPRFEYWDKVKPHLELLKEVDELRLKNDDTPIDLMNTLLELTKLTTLELYRFNREDIMPIKHLPQLQNLFIKNDCAVNLYELC
;
A
#
# COMPACT_ATOMS: atom_id res chain seq x y z
N MET A 1 3.61 20.60 -2.40
CA MET A 1 4.84 20.05 -3.03
C MET A 1 4.61 18.57 -3.28
N SER A 2 4.57 18.14 -4.54
CA SER A 2 4.55 16.70 -4.88
C SER A 2 5.97 16.15 -4.72
N CYS A 3 6.11 15.05 -3.98
CA CYS A 3 7.39 14.33 -3.91
C CYS A 3 7.71 13.77 -5.30
N LYS A 4 8.98 13.78 -5.74
CA LYS A 4 9.34 13.15 -7.02
C LYS A 4 9.42 11.62 -6.83
N PRO A 5 9.11 10.79 -7.85
CA PRO A 5 9.14 9.32 -7.73
C PRO A 5 10.48 8.75 -7.23
N LYS A 6 11.62 9.34 -7.66
CA LYS A 6 12.95 8.94 -7.20
C LYS A 6 13.14 9.11 -5.69
N ASN A 7 12.48 10.12 -5.10
CA ASN A 7 12.55 10.40 -3.68
C ASN A 7 11.73 9.37 -2.88
N SER A 8 10.56 8.95 -3.39
CA SER A 8 9.75 7.89 -2.74
C SER A 8 10.50 6.56 -2.68
N VAL A 9 11.17 6.16 -3.77
CA VAL A 9 12.00 4.93 -3.80
C VAL A 9 13.17 5.03 -2.83
N ALA A 10 13.86 6.17 -2.79
CA ALA A 10 14.95 6.38 -1.84
C ALA A 10 14.44 6.31 -0.39
N ALA A 11 13.27 6.89 -0.11
CA ALA A 11 12.65 6.83 1.21
C ALA A 11 12.35 5.40 1.65
N VAL A 12 11.77 4.56 0.79
CA VAL A 12 11.53 3.12 1.08
C VAL A 12 12.83 2.41 1.44
N LYS A 13 13.88 2.60 0.63
CA LYS A 13 15.18 1.94 0.85
C LYS A 13 15.86 2.39 2.14
N LEU A 14 15.79 3.69 2.44
CA LEU A 14 16.35 4.24 3.67
C LEU A 14 15.56 3.79 4.90
N ALA A 15 14.22 3.80 4.82
CA ALA A 15 13.34 3.27 5.84
C ALA A 15 13.65 1.81 6.16
N ALA A 16 13.70 0.95 5.15
CA ALA A 16 14.04 -0.45 5.35
C ALA A 16 15.42 -0.66 5.99
N LYS A 17 16.40 0.20 5.65
CA LYS A 17 17.77 0.09 6.14
C LYS A 17 17.96 0.61 7.57
N TYR A 18 17.31 1.71 7.91
CA TYR A 18 17.58 2.47 9.14
C TYR A 18 16.43 2.46 10.14
N CYS A 19 15.23 2.08 9.70
CA CYS A 19 14.00 2.04 10.50
C CYS A 19 13.37 0.63 10.43
N PRO A 20 14.01 -0.40 11.02
CA PRO A 20 13.52 -1.78 10.94
C PRO A 20 12.14 -1.97 11.58
N ASN A 21 11.74 -1.08 12.50
CA ASN A 21 10.44 -1.07 13.16
C ASN A 21 9.58 0.11 12.67
N LEU A 22 9.72 0.49 11.40
CA LEU A 22 8.93 1.60 10.85
C LEU A 22 7.45 1.24 10.87
N GLN A 23 6.71 1.94 11.72
CA GLN A 23 5.27 1.89 11.78
C GLN A 23 4.71 3.04 10.94
N GLU A 24 3.67 2.75 10.15
CA GLU A 24 2.90 3.74 9.38
C GLU A 24 3.63 4.47 8.21
N PRO A 25 4.43 3.80 7.36
CA PRO A 25 4.99 4.46 6.19
C PRO A 25 3.90 4.96 5.22
N ARG A 26 4.15 6.14 4.67
CA ARG A 26 3.35 6.74 3.59
C ARG A 26 4.14 6.75 2.30
N PHE A 27 3.62 6.09 1.27
CA PHE A 27 4.25 6.06 -0.05
C PHE A 27 3.35 6.62 -1.15
N GLU A 28 3.97 7.40 -2.05
CA GLU A 28 3.39 7.86 -3.32
C GLU A 28 4.10 7.14 -4.47
N TYR A 29 3.42 7.02 -5.62
CA TYR A 29 3.92 6.34 -6.84
C TYR A 29 4.11 4.84 -6.64
N TRP A 30 3.01 4.14 -6.35
CA TRP A 30 3.00 2.70 -6.07
C TRP A 30 3.88 1.90 -7.04
N ASP A 31 3.73 2.09 -8.35
CA ASP A 31 4.48 1.30 -9.36
C ASP A 31 6.00 1.40 -9.21
N LYS A 32 6.48 2.49 -8.62
CA LYS A 32 7.92 2.70 -8.38
C LYS A 32 8.35 2.13 -7.03
N VAL A 33 7.47 2.16 -6.03
CA VAL A 33 7.79 1.67 -4.67
C VAL A 33 7.50 0.18 -4.48
N LYS A 34 6.53 -0.40 -5.20
CA LYS A 34 6.10 -1.81 -5.12
C LYS A 34 7.27 -2.80 -5.09
N PRO A 35 8.28 -2.70 -6.00
CA PRO A 35 9.41 -3.64 -6.02
C PRO A 35 10.33 -3.54 -4.79
N HIS A 36 10.06 -2.61 -3.87
CA HIS A 36 10.87 -2.35 -2.69
C HIS A 36 10.07 -2.49 -1.39
N LEU A 37 8.75 -2.70 -1.46
CA LEU A 37 7.91 -2.85 -0.27
C LEU A 37 8.15 -4.18 0.45
N GLU A 38 8.62 -5.22 -0.25
CA GLU A 38 9.08 -6.48 0.36
C GLU A 38 10.22 -6.30 1.38
N LEU A 39 10.88 -5.14 1.38
CA LEU A 39 11.92 -4.79 2.35
C LEU A 39 11.33 -4.36 3.70
N LEU A 40 10.03 -4.12 3.78
CA LEU A 40 9.32 -3.59 4.96
C LEU A 40 8.45 -4.67 5.63
N LYS A 41 9.00 -5.88 5.81
CA LYS A 41 8.25 -7.06 6.31
C LYS A 41 7.64 -6.90 7.70
N GLU A 42 8.13 -5.92 8.46
CA GLU A 42 7.72 -5.66 9.84
C GLU A 42 6.57 -4.65 9.95
N VAL A 43 6.09 -4.11 8.83
CA VAL A 43 5.03 -3.09 8.82
C VAL A 43 3.68 -3.69 9.20
N ASP A 44 2.99 -3.04 10.14
CA ASP A 44 1.65 -3.38 10.60
C ASP A 44 0.58 -2.43 10.04
N GLU A 45 0.95 -1.18 9.74
CA GLU A 45 0.12 -0.18 9.08
C GLU A 45 0.78 0.37 7.81
N LEU A 46 0.07 0.35 6.68
CA LEU A 46 0.58 0.87 5.41
C LEU A 46 -0.38 1.87 4.79
N ARG A 47 0.14 3.04 4.41
CA ARG A 47 -0.59 4.06 3.66
C ARG A 47 -0.03 4.23 2.25
N LEU A 48 -0.87 3.97 1.25
CA LEU A 48 -0.50 4.04 -0.16
C LEU A 48 -1.36 5.06 -0.89
N LYS A 49 -0.72 5.84 -1.74
CA LYS A 49 -1.39 6.74 -2.67
C LYS A 49 -0.97 6.43 -4.09
N ASN A 50 -1.97 6.18 -4.92
CA ASN A 50 -1.81 5.93 -6.34
C ASN A 50 -2.07 7.21 -7.16
N ASP A 51 -1.59 7.21 -8.39
CA ASP A 51 -1.79 8.24 -9.41
C ASP A 51 -2.71 7.76 -10.54
N ASP A 52 -3.73 6.97 -10.17
CA ASP A 52 -4.73 6.35 -11.04
C ASP A 52 -4.16 5.37 -12.08
N THR A 53 -2.94 4.86 -11.87
CA THR A 53 -2.38 3.79 -12.70
C THR A 53 -2.98 2.43 -12.29
N PRO A 54 -3.31 1.54 -13.26
CA PRO A 54 -3.74 0.17 -12.95
C PRO A 54 -2.63 -0.63 -12.28
N ILE A 55 -2.97 -1.39 -11.24
CA ILE A 55 -2.01 -2.00 -10.34
C ILE A 55 -2.41 -3.42 -9.96
N ASP A 56 -1.45 -4.34 -10.05
CA ASP A 56 -1.54 -5.62 -9.35
C ASP A 56 -1.07 -5.46 -7.89
N LEU A 57 -2.00 -5.19 -6.99
CA LEU A 57 -1.74 -4.85 -5.59
C LEU A 57 -1.39 -6.08 -4.73
N MET A 58 -2.00 -7.23 -5.02
CA MET A 58 -2.01 -8.37 -4.08
C MET A 58 -0.69 -9.06 -3.90
N ASN A 59 0.03 -9.29 -4.99
CA ASN A 59 1.27 -10.05 -4.93
C ASN A 59 2.28 -9.44 -3.97
N THR A 60 2.22 -8.11 -3.77
CA THR A 60 3.09 -7.42 -2.80
C THR A 60 2.51 -7.38 -1.40
N LEU A 61 1.21 -7.18 -1.24
CA LEU A 61 0.59 -7.11 0.09
C LEU A 61 0.54 -8.46 0.80
N LEU A 62 0.48 -9.59 0.07
CA LEU A 62 0.53 -10.93 0.66
C LEU A 62 1.86 -11.25 1.34
N GLU A 63 2.95 -10.62 0.89
CA GLU A 63 4.28 -10.77 1.50
C GLU A 63 4.42 -9.98 2.82
N LEU A 64 3.52 -9.02 3.07
CA LEU A 64 3.50 -8.20 4.29
C LEU A 64 2.66 -8.89 5.37
N THR A 65 3.16 -10.00 5.90
CA THR A 65 2.42 -10.91 6.80
C THR A 65 1.99 -10.30 8.14
N LYS A 66 2.52 -9.13 8.51
CA LYS A 66 2.15 -8.38 9.73
C LYS A 66 1.16 -7.24 9.47
N LEU A 67 0.80 -6.97 8.22
CA LEU A 67 -0.07 -5.87 7.85
C LEU A 67 -1.50 -6.11 8.38
N THR A 68 -1.92 -5.26 9.31
CA THR A 68 -3.26 -5.29 9.93
C THR A 68 -4.09 -4.06 9.57
N THR A 69 -3.45 -2.95 9.18
CA THR A 69 -4.12 -1.71 8.77
C THR A 69 -3.65 -1.28 7.40
N LEU A 70 -4.58 -1.08 6.47
CA LEU A 70 -4.29 -0.62 5.12
C LEU A 70 -5.13 0.60 4.77
N GLU A 71 -4.46 1.68 4.38
CA GLU A 71 -5.12 2.84 3.81
C GLU A 71 -4.74 3.05 2.35
N LEU A 72 -5.76 3.09 1.49
CA LEU A 72 -5.62 3.26 0.05
C LEU A 72 -6.24 4.57 -0.42
N TYR A 73 -5.47 5.33 -1.16
CA TYR A 73 -5.89 6.59 -1.76
C TYR A 73 -5.72 6.52 -3.28
N ARG A 74 -6.79 6.80 -4.04
CA ARG A 74 -6.81 6.87 -5.52
C ARG A 74 -6.49 5.56 -6.25
N PHE A 75 -6.98 4.43 -5.73
CA PHE A 75 -6.88 3.12 -6.38
C PHE A 75 -8.17 2.80 -7.14
N ASN A 76 -8.10 2.15 -8.30
CA ASN A 76 -9.31 1.79 -9.04
C ASN A 76 -10.00 0.59 -8.39
N ARG A 77 -11.28 0.38 -8.70
CA ARG A 77 -12.07 -0.74 -8.14
C ARG A 77 -11.36 -2.09 -8.34
N GLU A 78 -10.83 -2.33 -9.54
CA GLU A 78 -10.16 -3.58 -9.90
C GLU A 78 -8.92 -3.86 -9.05
N ASP A 79 -8.19 -2.81 -8.63
CA ASP A 79 -7.00 -2.93 -7.79
C ASP A 79 -7.37 -3.24 -6.33
N ILE A 80 -8.56 -2.82 -5.88
CA ILE A 80 -9.05 -2.94 -4.50
C ILE A 80 -9.72 -4.29 -4.24
N MET A 81 -10.50 -4.79 -5.19
CA MET A 81 -11.28 -6.04 -5.03
C MET A 81 -10.47 -7.22 -4.46
N PRO A 82 -9.20 -7.42 -4.85
CA PRO A 82 -8.44 -8.54 -4.34
C PRO A 82 -8.09 -8.46 -2.84
N ILE A 83 -8.17 -7.29 -2.18
CA ILE A 83 -7.82 -7.06 -0.76
C ILE A 83 -8.59 -7.97 0.20
N LYS A 84 -9.79 -8.42 -0.19
CA LYS A 84 -10.58 -9.39 0.60
C LYS A 84 -9.87 -10.71 0.88
N HIS A 85 -8.78 -10.98 0.17
CA HIS A 85 -7.95 -12.16 0.36
C HIS A 85 -6.74 -11.93 1.28
N LEU A 86 -6.57 -10.74 1.88
CA LEU A 86 -5.51 -10.48 2.87
C LEU A 86 -5.94 -11.03 4.24
N PRO A 87 -5.37 -12.15 4.72
CA PRO A 87 -5.92 -12.91 5.84
C PRO A 87 -5.75 -12.22 7.20
N GLN A 88 -4.82 -11.26 7.30
CA GLN A 88 -4.47 -10.59 8.56
C GLN A 88 -5.04 -9.17 8.65
N LEU A 89 -5.71 -8.67 7.60
CA LEU A 89 -6.17 -7.29 7.55
C LEU A 89 -7.38 -7.11 8.47
N GLN A 90 -7.28 -6.17 9.40
CA GLN A 90 -8.31 -5.86 10.39
C GLN A 90 -8.98 -4.50 10.09
N ASN A 91 -8.20 -3.56 9.56
CA ASN A 91 -8.64 -2.20 9.29
C ASN A 91 -8.37 -1.86 7.82
N LEU A 92 -9.41 -1.43 7.11
CA LEU A 92 -9.33 -0.99 5.73
C LEU A 92 -9.96 0.39 5.59
N PHE A 93 -9.18 1.34 5.08
CA PHE A 93 -9.66 2.66 4.69
C PHE A 93 -9.42 2.88 3.20
N ILE A 94 -10.46 3.32 2.48
CA ILE A 94 -10.39 3.60 1.05
C ILE A 94 -10.90 5.01 0.81
N LYS A 95 -10.10 5.83 0.13
CA LYS A 95 -10.51 7.16 -0.36
C LYS A 95 -10.23 7.28 -1.85
N ASN A 96 -11.30 7.27 -2.64
CA ASN A 96 -11.26 7.41 -4.08
C ASN A 96 -12.21 8.50 -4.57
N ASP A 97 -11.99 8.93 -5.80
CA ASP A 97 -12.90 9.84 -6.50
C ASP A 97 -14.13 9.10 -7.04
N CYS A 98 -14.05 7.77 -7.17
CA CYS A 98 -15.15 6.89 -7.58
C CYS A 98 -15.71 6.10 -6.39
N ALA A 99 -17.02 5.84 -6.43
CA ALA A 99 -17.68 4.99 -5.43
C ALA A 99 -17.17 3.55 -5.50
N VAL A 100 -16.93 2.95 -4.34
CA VAL A 100 -16.54 1.53 -4.18
C VAL A 100 -17.67 0.83 -3.43
N ASN A 101 -18.18 -0.28 -3.98
CA ASN A 101 -19.16 -1.09 -3.30
C ASN A 101 -18.47 -2.00 -2.28
N LEU A 102 -18.57 -1.64 -1.00
CA LEU A 102 -17.92 -2.39 0.09
C LEU A 102 -18.49 -3.82 0.26
N TYR A 103 -19.71 -4.11 -0.22
CA TYR A 103 -20.26 -5.47 -0.19
C TYR A 103 -19.49 -6.45 -1.06
N GLU A 104 -18.71 -5.97 -2.04
CA GLU A 104 -17.88 -6.83 -2.88
C GLU A 104 -16.56 -7.25 -2.20
N LEU A 105 -16.26 -6.65 -1.03
CA LEU A 105 -15.10 -6.95 -0.19
C LEU A 105 -15.41 -7.89 0.97
N CYS A 106 -16.68 -8.23 1.20
CA CYS A 106 -17.13 -9.22 2.16
C CYS A 106 -17.28 -10.61 1.51
#